data_AF-A0A352STE4-F1
#
_entry.id   AF-A0A352STE4-F1
#
_cell.length_a   1.000
_cell.length_b   1.000
_cell.length_c   1.000
_cell.angle_alpha   90.00
_cell.angle_beta   90.00
_cell.angle_gamma   90.00
#
_symmetry.space_group_name_H-M   'P 1'
#
loop_
_entity.id
_entity.type
_entity.pdbx_description
1 polymer ?
#
loop_
_entity_poly.entity_id
_entity_poly.type
_entity_poly.pdbx_seq_one_letter_code
_entity_poly.pdbx_strand_id
1 'polypeptide(L)' 'LETLRLEAAFNTAAGFDEDDDELPAFFTDEPLPPTGKTNRLFSQEVNQQMQALLGSVAAE' A
#
# COMPACT_ATOMS: atom_id res chain seq x y z
N LEU A 1 3.75 2.22 15.38
CA LEU A 1 2.81 1.18 14.87
C LEU A 1 1.38 1.43 15.33
N GLU A 2 1.15 1.84 16.58
CA GLU A 2 -0.18 2.29 17.03
C GLU A 2 -0.78 3.36 16.11
N THR A 3 -0.04 4.41 15.78
CA THR A 3 -0.47 5.45 14.83
C THR A 3 -0.93 4.86 13.50
N LEU A 4 -0.15 3.98 12.87
CA LEU A 4 -0.51 3.33 11.59
C LEU A 4 -1.78 2.48 11.70
N ARG A 5 -1.99 1.78 12.84
CA ARG A 5 -3.23 1.01 13.07
C ARG A 5 -4.45 1.92 13.21
N LEU A 6 -4.29 3.05 13.90
CA LEU A 6 -5.36 4.03 14.09
C LEU A 6 -5.70 4.74 12.78
N GLU A 7 -4.71 5.09 11.97
CA GLU A 7 -4.89 5.68 10.63
C GLU A 7 -5.60 4.70 9.70
N ALA A 8 -5.19 3.42 9.68
CA ALA A 8 -5.86 2.39 8.89
C ALA A 8 -7.33 2.20 9.31
N ALA A 9 -7.60 2.11 10.62
CA ALA A 9 -8.96 1.99 11.14
C ALA A 9 -9.84 3.20 10.80
N PHE A 10 -9.26 4.41 10.86
CA PHE A 10 -9.94 5.64 10.46
C PHE A 10 -10.29 5.63 8.96
N ASN A 11 -9.35 5.25 8.09
CA ASN A 11 -9.57 5.19 6.64
C ASN A 11 -10.66 4.16 6.27
N THR A 12 -10.61 2.96 6.85
CA THR A 12 -11.66 1.95 6.65
C THR A 12 -13.03 2.49 7.10
N ALA A 13 -13.10 3.19 8.23
CA ALA A 13 -14.35 3.78 8.72
C ALA A 13 -14.88 4.92 7.82
N ALA A 14 -13.98 5.60 7.09
CA ALA A 14 -14.33 6.61 6.09
C ALA A 14 -14.73 6.00 4.74
N GLY A 15 -14.60 4.68 4.57
CA GLY A 15 -15.00 3.96 3.37
C GLY A 15 -13.90 3.79 2.32
N PHE A 16 -12.63 4.04 2.69
CA PHE A 16 -11.50 3.70 1.82
C PHE A 16 -11.28 2.19 1.81
N ASP A 17 -10.95 1.66 0.63
CA ASP A 17 -10.61 0.26 0.43
C ASP A 17 -9.30 0.07 -0.34
N GLU A 18 -9.01 -1.18 -0.73
CA GLU A 18 -7.76 -1.54 -1.41
C GLU A 18 -7.63 -0.92 -2.81
N ASP A 19 -8.75 -0.60 -3.47
CA ASP A 19 -8.72 0.01 -4.80
C ASP A 19 -8.23 1.46 -4.73
N ASP A 20 -8.44 2.15 -3.60
CA ASP A 20 -7.97 3.52 -3.36
C ASP A 20 -6.44 3.60 -3.17
N ASP A 21 -5.79 2.50 -2.80
CA ASP A 21 -4.35 2.44 -2.60
C ASP A 21 -3.60 2.29 -3.93
N GLU A 22 -4.24 1.78 -4.99
CA GLU A 22 -3.58 1.40 -6.24
C GLU A 22 -3.20 2.60 -7.11
N LEU A 23 -1.97 2.57 -7.63
CA LEU A 23 -1.50 3.63 -8.50
C LEU A 23 -2.16 3.53 -9.88
N PRO A 24 -2.41 4.68 -10.56
CA PRO A 24 -2.89 4.65 -11.93
C PRO A 24 -1.97 3.86 -12.87
N ALA A 25 -2.56 3.15 -13.84
CA ALA A 25 -1.85 2.24 -14.75
C ALA A 25 -0.66 2.87 -15.51
N PHE A 26 -0.66 4.18 -15.77
CA PHE A 26 0.46 4.81 -16.45
C PHE A 26 1.78 4.69 -15.67
N PHE A 27 1.73 4.53 -14.33
CA PHE A 27 2.94 4.28 -13.54
C PHE A 27 3.60 2.93 -13.88
N THR A 28 2.83 1.94 -14.32
CA THR A 28 3.35 0.62 -14.74
C THR A 28 3.60 0.57 -16.25
N ASP A 29 2.80 1.29 -17.03
CA ASP A 29 2.78 1.16 -18.50
C ASP A 29 3.73 2.15 -19.18
N GLU A 30 4.06 3.27 -18.55
CA GLU A 30 4.88 4.34 -19.13
C GLU A 30 6.26 4.44 -18.43
N PRO A 31 7.36 4.00 -19.09
CA PRO A 31 8.69 4.07 -18.50
C PRO A 31 9.18 5.51 -18.30
N LEU A 32 9.66 5.82 -17.09
CA LEU A 32 10.16 7.16 -16.74
C LEU A 32 11.56 7.43 -17.35
N PRO A 33 11.70 8.36 -18.32
CA PRO A 33 12.98 8.69 -18.91
C PRO A 33 13.90 9.46 -17.94
N PRO A 34 15.23 9.38 -18.10
CA PRO A 34 15.95 8.51 -19.02
C PRO A 34 16.11 7.08 -18.49
N THR A 35 15.67 6.82 -17.26
CA THR A 35 15.97 5.57 -16.56
C THR A 35 15.19 4.37 -17.05
N GLY A 36 14.07 4.60 -17.75
CA GLY A 36 13.18 3.55 -18.25
C GLY A 36 12.53 2.73 -17.14
N LYS A 37 12.43 3.26 -15.91
CA LYS A 37 11.81 2.55 -14.79
C LYS A 37 10.30 2.72 -14.80
N THR A 38 9.60 1.67 -14.41
CA THR A 38 8.16 1.66 -14.13
C THR A 38 7.93 1.25 -12.68
N ASN A 39 6.74 1.54 -12.16
CA ASN A 39 6.29 0.99 -10.88
C ASN A 39 6.25 -0.54 -10.96
N ARG A 40 6.56 -1.17 -9.83
CA ARG A 40 6.64 -2.63 -9.68
C ARG A 40 6.04 -3.12 -8.36
N LEU A 41 5.38 -2.22 -7.63
CA LEU A 41 4.76 -2.48 -6.35
C LEU A 41 3.27 -2.25 -6.52
N PHE A 42 2.48 -3.28 -6.25
CA PHE A 42 1.03 -3.23 -6.31
C PHE A 42 0.46 -3.24 -4.91
N SER A 43 -0.66 -2.56 -4.73
CA SER A 43 -1.25 -2.32 -3.40
C SER A 43 -1.58 -3.63 -2.70
N GLN A 44 -2.05 -4.63 -3.46
CA GLN A 44 -2.30 -5.97 -2.93
C GLN A 44 -1.07 -6.61 -2.27
N GLU A 45 0.09 -6.55 -2.94
CA GLU A 45 1.32 -7.16 -2.43
C GLU A 45 1.87 -6.37 -1.23
N VAL A 46 1.83 -5.05 -1.31
CA VAL A 46 2.30 -4.15 -0.24
C VAL A 46 1.42 -4.31 1.01
N ASN A 47 0.10 -4.34 0.86
CA ASN A 47 -0.85 -4.47 1.95
C ASN A 47 -0.66 -5.80 2.70
N GLN A 48 -0.41 -6.90 2.00
CA GLN A 48 -0.08 -8.18 2.63
C GLN A 48 1.18 -8.09 3.52
N GLN A 49 2.24 -7.42 3.04
CA GLN A 49 3.46 -7.24 3.84
C GLN A 49 3.24 -6.31 5.03
N MET A 50 2.44 -5.27 4.87
CA MET A 50 2.08 -4.36 5.96
C MET A 50 1.27 -5.05 7.05
N GLN A 51 0.33 -5.92 6.68
CA GLN A 51 -0.42 -6.72 7.65
C GLN A 51 0.49 -7.70 8.40
N ALA A 52 1.44 -8.35 7.71
CA ALA A 52 2.42 -9.22 8.34
C ALA A 52 3.29 -8.46 9.37
N LEU A 53 3.77 -7.27 9.01
CA LEU A 53 4.55 -6.40 9.91
C LEU A 53 3.74 -5.94 11.12
N LEU A 54 2.49 -5.52 10.93
CA LEU A 54 1.62 -5.11 12.02
C LEU A 54 1.22 -6.29 12.91
N GLY A 55 1.08 -7.49 12.34
CA GLY A 55 0.78 -8.72 13.09
C GLY A 55 1.97 -9.21 13.92
N SER A 56 3.19 -9.18 13.38
CA SER A 56 4.38 -9.67 14.09
C SER A 56 4.68 -8.88 15.36
N VAL A 57 4.38 -7.59 15.39
CA VAL A 57 4.62 -6.71 16.55
C VAL A 57 3.48 -6.73 17.57
N ALA A 58 2.32 -7.31 17.24
CA ALA A 58 1.26 -7.55 18.24
C ALA A 58 1.47 -8.84 19.03
N ALA A 59 2.38 -9.72 18.57
CA ALA A 59 2.70 -11.01 19.19
C ALA A 59 3.91 -10.94 20.15
N GLU A 60 4.57 -9.79 20.25
CA GLU A 60 5.56 -9.43 21.28
C GLU A 60 4.91 -8.62 22.40
#